data_AF-A0A1X2HSF7-F1
#
_entry.id   AF-A0A1X2HSF7-F1
#
_cell.length_a   1.000
_cell.length_b   1.000
_cell.length_c   1.000
_cell.angle_alpha   90.00
_cell.angle_beta   90.00
_cell.angle_gamma   90.00
#
_symmetry.space_group_name_H-M   'P 1'
#
loop_
_entity.id
_entity.type
_entity.pdbx_description
1 polymer ?
#
loop_
_entity_poly.entity_id
_entity_poly.type
_entity_poly.pdbx_seq_one_letter_code
_entity_poly.pdbx_strand_id
1 'polypeptide(L)'
;MQLTNRQKLAICRKRHSKTPPYSQRQLAEWAKEEFSLTAKPSQSTISAILKEEHKYMQMKNEQLDAKRTRPSLAPQMENVLLTFVNDMGKKNMPLTRVSIVSYAK
;
A
#
# COMPACT_ATOMS: atom_id res chain seq x y z
N MET A 1 -5.55 -12.76 -5.16
CA MET A 1 -4.17 -12.22 -5.12
C MET A 1 -4.22 -10.75 -4.74
N GLN A 2 -3.35 -10.25 -3.84
CA GLN A 2 -3.30 -8.82 -3.49
C GLN A 2 -1.96 -8.22 -3.93
N LEU A 3 -2.02 -7.12 -4.67
CA LEU A 3 -0.87 -6.32 -5.13
C LEU A 3 -0.66 -5.12 -4.21
N THR A 4 0.60 -4.74 -3.96
CA THR A 4 0.94 -3.51 -3.25
C THR A 4 0.66 -2.28 -4.11
N ASN A 5 0.52 -1.10 -3.50
CA ASN A 5 0.31 0.14 -4.26
C ASN A 5 1.49 0.44 -5.19
N ARG A 6 2.72 0.09 -4.77
CA ARG A 6 3.91 0.16 -5.63
C ARG A 6 3.82 -0.72 -6.86
N GLN A 7 3.37 -1.97 -6.73
CA GLN A 7 3.17 -2.87 -7.87
C GLN A 7 2.08 -2.35 -8.81
N LYS A 8 0.98 -1.82 -8.26
CA LYS A 8 -0.09 -1.20 -9.05
C LYS A 8 0.40 0.03 -9.82
N LEU A 9 1.18 0.89 -9.18
CA LEU A 9 1.84 2.02 -9.81
C LEU A 9 2.77 1.59 -10.95
N ALA A 10 3.55 0.53 -10.74
CA ALA A 10 4.42 -0.03 -11.77
C ALA A 10 3.63 -0.56 -12.98
N ILE A 11 2.46 -1.19 -12.76
CA ILE A 11 1.54 -1.60 -13.84
C ILE A 11 1.05 -0.38 -14.64
N CYS A 12 0.63 0.70 -13.98
CA CYS A 12 0.23 1.94 -14.65
C CYS A 12 1.37 2.50 -15.51
N ARG A 13 2.58 2.62 -14.95
CA ARG A 13 3.76 3.08 -15.69
C ARG A 13 4.08 2.18 -16.88
N LYS A 14 3.99 0.86 -16.71
CA LYS A 14 4.27 -0.11 -17.78
C LYS A 14 3.34 0.08 -18.97
N ARG A 15 2.05 0.36 -18.73
CA ARG A 15 1.07 0.61 -19.81
C ARG A 15 1.54 1.69 -20.79
N HIS A 16 2.16 2.75 -20.26
CA HIS A 16 2.61 3.91 -21.02
C HIS A 16 4.06 3.82 -21.51
N SER A 17 4.76 2.71 -21.24
CA SER A 17 6.18 2.54 -21.60
C SER A 17 6.43 2.22 -23.09
N LYS A 18 5.38 1.98 -23.88
CA LYS A 18 5.47 1.69 -25.32
C LYS A 18 4.31 2.33 -26.09
N THR A 19 4.52 2.52 -27.39
CA THR A 19 3.51 2.96 -28.35
C THR A 19 3.45 1.93 -29.48
N PRO A 20 2.32 1.22 -29.70
CA PRO A 20 1.06 1.30 -28.95
C PRO A 20 1.18 0.77 -27.50
N PRO A 21 0.30 1.24 -26.59
CA PRO A 21 0.33 0.82 -25.19
C PRO A 21 0.01 -0.66 -25.02
N TYR A 22 0.54 -1.27 -23.96
CA TYR A 22 0.27 -2.68 -23.67
C TYR A 22 -1.21 -2.93 -23.43
N SER A 23 -1.72 -4.04 -23.98
CA SER A 23 -3.06 -4.54 -23.67
C SER A 23 -3.13 -5.01 -22.20
N GLN A 24 -4.34 -5.08 -21.65
CA GLN A 24 -4.54 -5.53 -20.27
C GLN A 24 -4.11 -6.98 -20.04
N ARG A 25 -4.19 -7.84 -21.09
CA ARG A 25 -3.71 -9.22 -21.03
C ARG A 25 -2.18 -9.28 -20.95
N GLN A 26 -1.50 -8.49 -21.76
CA GLN A 26 -0.03 -8.38 -21.74
C GLN A 26 0.46 -7.78 -20.41
N LEU A 27 -0.24 -6.79 -19.86
CA LEU A 27 0.07 -6.25 -18.53
C LEU A 27 -0.10 -7.29 -17.43
N ALA A 28 -1.11 -8.16 -17.52
CA ALA A 28 -1.30 -9.24 -16.56
C ALA A 28 -0.19 -10.29 -16.63
N GLU A 29 0.23 -10.66 -17.84
CA GLU A 29 1.34 -11.59 -18.06
C GLU A 29 2.66 -11.01 -17.55
N TRP A 30 2.98 -9.77 -17.95
CA TRP A 30 4.14 -9.05 -17.44
C TRP A 30 4.13 -8.93 -15.91
N ALA A 31 3.00 -8.57 -15.30
CA ALA A 31 2.92 -8.44 -13.84
C ALA A 31 3.18 -9.77 -13.12
N LYS A 32 2.77 -10.90 -13.70
CA LYS A 32 3.06 -12.23 -13.14
C LYS A 32 4.56 -12.49 -13.07
N GLU A 33 5.26 -12.20 -14.16
CA GLU A 33 6.70 -12.42 -14.29
C GLU A 33 7.48 -11.44 -13.42
N GLU A 34 7.20 -10.14 -13.56
CA GLU A 34 7.89 -9.05 -12.85
C GLU A 34 7.80 -9.18 -11.34
N PHE A 35 6.63 -9.57 -10.82
CA PHE A 35 6.39 -9.66 -9.38
C PHE A 35 6.43 -11.10 -8.84
N SER A 36 6.87 -12.07 -9.66
CA SER A 36 6.97 -13.49 -9.28
C SER A 36 5.68 -14.02 -8.63
N LEU A 37 4.53 -13.70 -9.24
CA LEU A 37 3.23 -14.05 -8.69
C LEU A 37 2.88 -15.50 -9.00
N THR A 38 2.27 -16.19 -8.03
CA THR A 38 1.76 -17.57 -8.21
C THR A 38 0.77 -17.68 -9.37
N ALA A 39 -0.02 -16.63 -9.60
CA ALA A 39 -0.98 -16.55 -10.70
C ALA A 39 -0.98 -15.14 -11.31
N LYS A 40 -1.32 -15.04 -12.60
CA LYS A 40 -1.48 -13.72 -13.24
C LYS A 40 -2.72 -13.00 -12.69
N PRO A 41 -2.66 -11.68 -12.48
CA PRO A 41 -3.86 -10.91 -12.15
C PRO A 41 -4.89 -11.03 -13.28
N SER A 42 -6.17 -11.01 -12.91
CA SER A 42 -7.25 -11.05 -13.89
C SER A 42 -7.32 -9.76 -14.69
N GLN A 43 -7.95 -9.81 -15.87
CA GLN A 43 -8.17 -8.61 -16.68
C GLN A 43 -8.98 -7.55 -15.92
N SER A 44 -9.98 -7.94 -15.13
CA SER A 44 -10.76 -7.02 -14.29
C SER A 44 -9.90 -6.36 -13.21
N THR A 45 -8.93 -7.09 -12.63
CA THR A 45 -7.96 -6.53 -11.69
C THR A 45 -7.09 -5.47 -12.36
N ILE A 46 -6.55 -5.74 -13.55
CA ILE A 46 -5.76 -4.75 -14.30
C ILE A 46 -6.62 -3.54 -14.65
N SER A 47 -7.86 -3.75 -15.10
CA SER A 47 -8.78 -2.65 -15.41
C SER A 47 -9.05 -1.76 -14.18
N ALA A 48 -9.31 -2.35 -13.02
CA ALA A 48 -9.53 -1.60 -11.78
C ALA A 48 -8.29 -0.79 -11.36
N ILE A 49 -7.08 -1.36 -11.51
CA ILE A 49 -5.82 -0.65 -11.24
C ILE A 49 -5.67 0.57 -12.15
N LEU A 50 -5.91 0.40 -13.45
CA LEU A 50 -5.79 1.48 -14.43
C LEU A 50 -6.85 2.57 -14.23
N LYS A 51 -8.07 2.23 -13.79
CA LYS A 51 -9.09 3.23 -13.42
C LYS A 51 -8.66 4.12 -12.25
N GLU A 52 -7.91 3.55 -11.30
CA GLU A 52 -7.39 4.27 -10.14
C GLU A 52 -5.96 4.79 -10.35
N GLU A 53 -5.46 4.89 -11.59
CA GLU A 53 -4.07 5.26 -11.88
C GLU A 53 -3.63 6.57 -11.21
N HIS A 54 -4.46 7.61 -11.29
CA HIS A 54 -4.19 8.92 -10.70
C HIS A 54 -3.93 8.84 -9.20
N LYS A 55 -4.67 7.99 -8.48
CA LYS A 55 -4.48 7.77 -7.04
C LYS A 55 -3.10 7.19 -6.74
N TYR A 56 -2.62 6.25 -7.54
CA TYR A 56 -1.30 5.64 -7.33
C TYR A 56 -0.15 6.58 -7.71
N MET A 57 -0.34 7.42 -8.73
CA MET A 57 0.67 8.41 -9.16
C MET A 57 0.88 9.52 -8.12
N GLN A 58 -0.14 9.85 -7.33
CA GLN A 58 -0.09 10.90 -6.30
C GLN A 58 0.29 10.40 -4.90
N MET A 59 0.39 9.09 -4.69
CA MET A 59 0.77 8.53 -3.38
C MET A 59 2.22 8.85 -3.03
N LYS A 60 2.46 9.19 -1.75
CA LYS A 60 3.83 9.32 -1.22
C LYS A 60 4.50 7.94 -1.15
N ASN A 61 5.83 7.90 -1.22
CA ASN A 61 6.60 6.65 -1.18
C ASN A 61 6.25 5.76 0.02
N GLU A 62 6.04 6.35 1.19
CA GLU A 62 5.64 5.66 2.43
C GLU A 62 4.31 4.89 2.29
N GLN A 63 3.40 5.39 1.44
CA GLN A 63 2.09 4.79 1.17
C GLN A 63 2.13 3.74 0.04
N LEU A 64 3.21 3.73 -0.76
CA LEU A 64 3.39 2.82 -1.88
C LEU A 64 3.85 1.43 -1.43
N ASP A 65 4.73 1.39 -0.43
CA ASP A 65 5.29 0.14 0.11
C ASP A 65 4.36 -0.51 1.16
N ALA A 66 3.35 0.21 1.64
CA ALA A 66 2.38 -0.31 2.59
C ALA A 66 1.55 -1.46 1.98
N LYS A 67 1.68 -2.67 2.52
CA LYS A 67 0.71 -3.76 2.31
C LYS A 67 -0.59 -3.38 3.02
N ARG A 68 -1.52 -2.80 2.26
CA ARG A 68 -2.92 -2.52 2.63
C ARG A 68 -3.09 -2.20 4.13
N THR A 69 -2.92 -0.93 4.49
CA THR A 69 -3.35 -0.43 5.79
C THR A 69 -4.84 -0.73 5.91
N ARG A 70 -5.23 -1.66 6.78
CA ARG A 70 -6.64 -1.79 7.14
C ARG A 70 -7.05 -0.43 7.69
N PRO A 71 -8.16 0.17 7.25
CA PRO A 71 -8.65 1.37 7.90
C PRO A 71 -8.82 1.03 9.38
N SER A 72 -8.19 1.84 10.24
CA SER A 72 -8.30 1.66 11.68
C SER A 72 -9.77 1.64 12.07
N LEU A 73 -10.14 0.71 12.95
CA LEU A 73 -11.47 0.70 13.55
C LEU A 73 -11.69 1.94 14.44
N ALA A 74 -10.61 2.58 14.91
CA ALA A 74 -10.66 3.74 15.80
C ALA A 74 -9.50 4.71 15.49
N PRO A 75 -9.58 5.48 14.38
CA PRO A 75 -8.51 6.38 13.97
C PRO A 75 -8.22 7.48 15.01
N GLN A 76 -9.21 7.87 15.80
CA GLN A 76 -9.02 8.82 16.89
C GLN A 76 -8.11 8.24 17.99
N MET A 77 -8.34 6.98 18.37
CA MET A 77 -7.51 6.28 19.36
C MET A 77 -6.08 6.09 18.85
N GLU A 78 -5.90 5.77 17.57
CA GLU A 78 -4.56 5.69 16.96
C GLU A 78 -3.80 7.01 17.04
N ASN A 79 -4.45 8.15 16.77
CA ASN A 79 -3.79 9.46 16.90
C ASN A 79 -3.37 9.78 18.34
N VAL A 80 -4.21 9.43 19.31
CA VAL A 80 -3.90 9.61 20.74
C VAL A 80 -2.74 8.70 21.15
N LEU A 81 -2.74 7.45 20.71
CA LEU A 81 -1.64 6.52 20.94
C LEU A 81 -0.34 6.97 20.27
N LEU A 82 -0.38 7.43 19.02
CA LEU A 82 0.79 7.96 18.32
C LEU A 82 1.41 9.14 19.06
N THR A 83 0.58 10.06 19.56
CA THR A 83 1.04 11.20 20.37
C THR A 83 1.73 10.72 21.64
N PHE A 84 1.13 9.76 22.36
CA PHE A 84 1.70 9.16 23.56
C PHE A 84 3.04 8.46 23.29
N VAL A 85 3.13 7.68 22.21
CA VAL A 85 4.37 6.99 21.82
C VAL A 85 5.48 8.01 21.53
N ASN A 86 5.16 9.08 20.79
CA ASN A 86 6.11 10.15 20.49
C ASN A 86 6.60 10.85 21.76
N ASP A 87 5.73 11.11 22.72
CA ASP A 87 6.09 11.77 23.98
C ASP A 87 6.94 10.87 24.87
N MET A 88 6.67 9.56 24.89
CA MET A 88 7.50 8.59 25.62
C MET A 88 8.90 8.46 24.98
N GLY A 89 8.98 8.49 23.65
CA GLY A 89 10.24 8.55 22.92
C GLY A 89 11.07 9.79 23.28
N LYS A 90 10.44 10.97 23.35
CA LYS A 90 11.10 12.22 23.79
C LYS A 90 11.60 12.14 25.24
N LYS A 91 10.87 11.44 26.10
CA LYS A 91 11.22 11.23 27.52
C LYS A 91 12.23 10.11 27.74
N ASN A 92 12.71 9.48 26.67
CA ASN A 92 13.65 8.34 26.71
C ASN A 92 13.13 7.19 27.60
N MET A 93 11.80 7.03 27.68
CA MET A 93 11.18 5.97 28.47
C MET A 93 10.99 4.71 27.64
N PRO A 94 11.22 3.52 28.23
CA PRO A 94 11.03 2.26 27.53
C PRO A 94 9.55 2.04 27.18
N LEU A 95 9.28 1.92 25.88
CA LEU A 95 7.96 1.60 25.36
C LEU A 95 7.73 0.09 25.48
N THR A 96 6.87 -0.32 26.42
CA THR A 96 6.51 -1.74 26.59
C THR A 96 5.05 -1.95 26.21
N ARG A 97 4.69 -3.18 25.84
CA ARG A 97 3.30 -3.54 25.54
C ARG A 97 2.35 -3.18 26.69
N VAL A 98 2.82 -3.31 27.93
CA VAL A 98 2.03 -3.02 29.14
C VAL A 98 1.74 -1.53 29.27
N SER A 99 2.72 -0.65 29.02
CA SER A 99 2.50 0.80 29.11
C SER A 99 1.54 1.32 28.03
N ILE A 100 1.61 0.77 26.82
CA ILE A 100 0.67 1.10 25.73
C ILE A 100 -0.76 0.67 26.09
N VAL A 101 -0.94 -0.57 26.57
CA VAL A 101 -2.27 -1.09 26.95
C VAL A 101 -2.84 -0.35 28.15
N SER A 102 -2.01 0.04 29.11
CA SER A 102 -2.45 0.81 30.28
C SER A 102 -2.96 2.20 29.91
N TYR A 103 -2.46 2.79 28.83
CA TYR A 103 -2.87 4.12 28.37
C TYR A 103 -4.11 4.05 27.45
N ALA A 104 -4.34 2.92 26.80
CA ALA A 104 -5.47 2.69 25.89
C ALA A 104 -6.78 2.24 26.60
N LYS A 105 -6.75 1.99 27.91
CA LYS A 105 -7.90 1.64 28.74
C LYS A 105 -8.58 2.89 29.28
#